data_AF-A0A6G3LMN5-F1
#
_entry.id   AF-A0A6G3LMN5-F1
#
_cell.length_a   1.000
_cell.length_b   1.000
_cell.length_c   1.000
_cell.angle_alpha   90.00
_cell.angle_beta   90.00
_cell.angle_gamma   90.00
#
_symmetry.space_group_name_H-M   'P 1'
#
loop_
_entity.id
_entity.type
_entity.pdbx_description
1 polymer ?
#
loop_
_entity_poly.entity_id
_entity_poly.type
_entity_poly.pdbx_seq_one_letter_code
_entity_poly.pdbx_strand_id
1 'polypeptide(L)'
;MLYPRILIGTSGWDYDDWLDIFYETDRGMFTYYTRYFSTVEINSSFYTLLSEKFYKGLSESSPSEFLFSLKMYRGVTHKHMLNPKLIGDEFDAFFKSIAPLKEAKKLGAILIQMPPVPREKVPWFDSFLDLLPKGYRYAVEFRDPSWLEKDIYKKLEERGIAYTVVDEPLLPPLILKTSNFLYIRWHGRGESPWYYYHYSIEELSEWAKRLQDFLSRENVDLILGYFNNHFRGFAPHNALQMMTLLGITNRRQREKLQEMDKYFKSLPQKVLKSLREIVAKGDLEGALVFLAGEKRFERSKEISDENVSFKFEGESIVATVKNYRVEIDVKNRRIFHDCEDWKKSAESKRFCKHLVKLFLKVPRDISLKILEDIAGNIDDWSFEY
;
A
#
# COMPACT_ATOMS: atom_id res chain seq x y z
N MET A 1 -18.04 4.01 -29.83
CA MET A 1 -17.23 3.10 -29.00
C MET A 1 -17.95 2.91 -27.69
N LEU A 2 -18.12 1.68 -27.22
CA LEU A 2 -18.60 1.44 -25.86
C LEU A 2 -17.43 1.74 -24.91
N TYR A 3 -17.64 2.59 -23.91
CA TYR A 3 -16.62 2.84 -22.89
C TYR A 3 -16.43 1.57 -22.04
N PRO A 4 -15.19 1.21 -21.65
CA PRO A 4 -14.94 0.06 -20.79
C PRO A 4 -15.70 0.19 -19.48
N ARG A 5 -16.16 -0.93 -18.92
CA ARG A 5 -16.60 -0.97 -17.52
C ARG A 5 -15.36 -0.84 -16.63
N ILE A 6 -15.26 0.22 -15.82
CA ILE A 6 -14.13 0.42 -14.89
C ILE A 6 -14.59 0.12 -13.47
N LEU A 7 -13.97 -0.86 -12.82
CA LEU A 7 -14.21 -1.20 -11.43
C LEU A 7 -12.92 -1.05 -10.64
N ILE A 8 -12.93 -0.14 -9.67
CA ILE A 8 -11.82 0.10 -8.76
C ILE A 8 -12.28 -0.31 -7.35
N GLY A 9 -11.40 -1.00 -6.66
CA GLY A 9 -11.56 -1.37 -5.27
C GLY A 9 -10.20 -1.47 -4.59
N THR A 10 -10.14 -2.31 -3.57
CA THR A 10 -8.96 -2.54 -2.74
C THR A 10 -8.61 -4.01 -2.71
N SER A 11 -7.37 -4.29 -2.35
CA SER A 11 -6.93 -5.64 -2.01
C SER A 11 -7.28 -5.90 -0.54
N GLY A 12 -8.37 -6.64 -0.32
CA GLY A 12 -8.98 -6.84 1.00
C GLY A 12 -9.98 -5.75 1.39
N TRP A 13 -10.76 -6.02 2.44
CA TRP A 13 -11.75 -5.08 2.99
C TRP A 13 -11.76 -5.06 4.53
N ASP A 14 -11.28 -6.08 5.21
CA ASP A 14 -11.38 -6.28 6.64
C ASP A 14 -10.11 -5.84 7.38
N TYR A 15 -9.87 -4.53 7.42
CA TYR A 15 -8.71 -3.93 8.09
C TYR A 15 -9.12 -3.04 9.27
N ASP A 16 -8.63 -3.35 10.47
CA ASP A 16 -8.90 -2.56 11.68
C ASP A 16 -8.35 -1.14 11.58
N ASP A 17 -7.21 -0.95 10.90
CA ASP A 17 -6.61 0.35 10.60
C ASP A 17 -7.51 1.27 9.75
N TRP A 18 -8.65 0.79 9.27
CA TRP A 18 -9.63 1.57 8.52
C TRP A 18 -10.79 2.05 9.40
N LEU A 19 -10.88 1.59 10.66
CA LEU A 19 -11.83 2.10 11.64
C LEU A 19 -11.60 3.58 11.91
N ASP A 20 -12.69 4.33 12.03
CA ASP A 20 -12.72 5.79 12.21
C ASP A 20 -12.11 6.61 11.06
N ILE A 21 -11.65 5.95 9.98
CA ILE A 21 -11.14 6.58 8.76
C ILE A 21 -12.10 6.29 7.59
N PHE A 22 -12.35 5.01 7.34
CA PHE A 22 -13.29 4.54 6.32
C PHE A 22 -14.50 3.87 6.97
N TYR A 23 -14.31 3.02 7.97
CA TYR A 23 -15.38 2.32 8.67
C TYR A 23 -15.90 3.10 9.88
N GLU A 24 -17.21 3.05 10.10
CA GLU A 24 -17.85 3.61 11.29
C GLU A 24 -17.83 2.65 12.49
N THR A 25 -17.83 1.34 12.22
CA THR A 25 -17.81 0.31 13.26
C THR A 25 -17.02 -0.91 12.79
N ASP A 26 -16.60 -1.74 13.72
CA ASP A 26 -15.93 -3.02 13.49
C ASP A 26 -16.87 -4.15 13.04
N ARG A 27 -18.19 -3.88 13.00
CA ARG A 27 -19.20 -4.85 12.59
C ARG A 27 -19.69 -4.60 11.17
N GLY A 28 -19.86 -5.67 10.41
CA GLY A 28 -20.43 -5.60 9.07
C GLY A 28 -19.55 -4.83 8.07
N MET A 29 -18.22 -4.85 8.26
CA MET A 29 -17.25 -4.16 7.38
C MET A 29 -17.46 -4.50 5.91
N PHE A 30 -17.75 -5.76 5.56
CA PHE A 30 -18.04 -6.15 4.18
C PHE A 30 -19.28 -5.43 3.63
N THR A 31 -20.40 -5.46 4.36
CA THR A 31 -21.63 -4.74 4.00
C THR A 31 -21.40 -3.23 3.94
N TYR A 32 -20.50 -2.70 4.77
CA TYR A 32 -20.10 -1.29 4.69
C TYR A 32 -19.31 -1.02 3.40
N TYR A 33 -18.34 -1.87 3.08
CA TYR A 33 -17.48 -1.76 1.91
C TYR A 33 -18.26 -1.78 0.59
N THR A 34 -19.23 -2.69 0.45
CA THR A 34 -20.04 -2.82 -0.78
C THR A 34 -20.94 -1.62 -1.07
N ARG A 35 -21.09 -0.68 -0.11
CA ARG A 35 -21.78 0.60 -0.32
C ARG A 35 -20.96 1.58 -1.18
N TYR A 36 -19.64 1.41 -1.20
CA TYR A 36 -18.70 2.34 -1.83
C TYR A 36 -17.94 1.72 -2.98
N PHE A 37 -17.73 0.40 -2.98
CA PHE A 37 -17.01 -0.29 -4.05
C PHE A 37 -17.87 -1.41 -4.64
N SER A 38 -17.66 -1.70 -5.92
CA SER A 38 -18.34 -2.78 -6.65
C SER A 38 -17.40 -3.95 -6.97
N THR A 39 -16.18 -3.91 -6.44
CA THR A 39 -15.23 -5.01 -6.56
C THR A 39 -14.27 -5.03 -5.38
N VAL A 40 -13.71 -6.21 -5.10
CA VAL A 40 -12.61 -6.39 -4.14
C VAL A 40 -11.69 -7.51 -4.63
N GLU A 41 -10.40 -7.41 -4.34
CA GLU A 41 -9.46 -8.50 -4.52
C GLU A 41 -9.30 -9.25 -3.19
N ILE A 42 -9.59 -10.55 -3.19
CA ILE A 42 -9.42 -11.43 -2.03
C ILE A 42 -7.99 -11.96 -2.02
N ASN A 43 -7.23 -11.56 -0.99
CA ASN A 43 -5.87 -12.02 -0.77
C ASN A 43 -5.78 -13.24 0.16
N SER A 44 -6.75 -13.49 1.03
CA SER A 44 -6.73 -14.62 1.97
C SER A 44 -6.67 -15.99 1.26
N SER A 45 -7.23 -16.08 0.05
CA SER A 45 -7.15 -17.27 -0.82
C SER A 45 -5.72 -17.64 -1.24
N PHE A 46 -4.79 -16.68 -1.18
CA PHE A 46 -3.37 -16.93 -1.41
C PHE A 46 -2.76 -17.79 -0.31
N TYR A 47 -3.14 -17.57 0.94
CA TYR A 47 -2.53 -18.21 2.10
C TYR A 47 -3.17 -19.54 2.45
N THR A 48 -4.48 -19.67 2.18
CA THR A 48 -5.27 -20.84 2.53
C THR A 48 -6.32 -21.11 1.45
N LEU A 49 -6.58 -22.38 1.15
CA LEU A 49 -7.75 -22.77 0.36
C LEU A 49 -9.02 -22.52 1.18
N LEU A 50 -9.73 -21.44 0.86
CA LEU A 50 -10.98 -21.09 1.50
C LEU A 50 -12.09 -22.07 1.10
N SER A 51 -13.04 -22.30 2.00
CA SER A 51 -14.13 -23.26 1.75
C SER A 51 -15.12 -22.74 0.69
N GLU A 52 -15.78 -23.67 -0.01
CA GLU A 52 -16.90 -23.36 -0.91
C GLU A 52 -18.01 -22.58 -0.18
N LYS A 53 -18.29 -22.93 1.09
CA LYS A 53 -19.26 -22.23 1.94
C LYS A 53 -18.91 -20.76 2.14
N PHE A 54 -17.63 -20.42 2.26
CA PHE A 54 -17.18 -19.03 2.38
C PHE A 54 -17.53 -18.23 1.12
N TYR A 55 -17.17 -18.76 -0.05
CA TYR A 55 -17.46 -18.11 -1.33
C TYR A 55 -18.96 -18.03 -1.64
N LYS A 56 -19.73 -19.07 -1.27
CA LYS A 56 -21.19 -19.03 -1.34
C LYS A 56 -21.77 -17.91 -0.46
N GLY A 57 -21.30 -17.77 0.78
CA GLY A 57 -21.72 -16.69 1.67
C GLY A 57 -21.40 -15.30 1.13
N LEU A 58 -20.22 -15.11 0.51
CA LEU A 58 -19.88 -13.86 -0.19
C LEU A 58 -20.78 -13.60 -1.39
N SER A 59 -21.08 -14.64 -2.17
CA SER A 59 -21.97 -14.56 -3.32
C SER A 59 -23.38 -14.13 -2.91
N GLU A 60 -23.92 -14.68 -1.83
CA GLU A 60 -25.28 -14.39 -1.33
C GLU A 60 -25.37 -13.01 -0.65
N SER A 61 -24.31 -12.56 0.02
CA SER A 61 -24.31 -11.30 0.78
C SER A 61 -23.92 -10.05 -0.03
N SER A 62 -23.32 -10.23 -1.20
CA SER A 62 -22.88 -9.12 -2.05
C SER A 62 -23.96 -8.63 -3.03
N PRO A 63 -23.92 -7.36 -3.48
CA PRO A 63 -24.79 -6.88 -4.56
C PRO A 63 -24.65 -7.71 -5.85
N SER A 64 -25.68 -7.73 -6.71
CA SER A 64 -25.73 -8.57 -7.93
C SER A 64 -24.53 -8.38 -8.87
N GLU A 65 -24.09 -7.13 -9.05
CA GLU A 65 -23.02 -6.75 -9.98
C GLU A 65 -21.63 -6.68 -9.33
N PHE A 66 -21.51 -7.12 -8.08
CA PHE A 66 -20.25 -7.05 -7.34
C PHE A 66 -19.29 -8.15 -7.80
N LEU A 67 -18.04 -7.79 -8.13
CA LEU A 67 -17.03 -8.73 -8.60
C LEU A 67 -15.94 -8.98 -7.57
N PHE A 68 -15.63 -10.24 -7.32
CA PHE A 68 -14.49 -10.66 -6.51
C PHE A 68 -13.37 -11.14 -7.41
N SER A 69 -12.21 -10.49 -7.35
CA SER A 69 -10.99 -11.07 -7.91
C SER A 69 -10.27 -11.86 -6.83
N LEU A 70 -9.64 -12.97 -7.20
CA LEU A 70 -9.06 -13.92 -6.24
C LEU A 70 -7.60 -14.14 -6.54
N LYS A 71 -6.75 -14.10 -5.52
CA LYS A 71 -5.37 -14.52 -5.68
C LYS A 71 -5.28 -16.05 -5.65
N MET A 72 -4.63 -16.62 -6.65
CA MET A 72 -4.41 -18.06 -6.74
C MET A 72 -3.60 -18.54 -5.53
N TYR A 73 -3.97 -19.70 -4.99
CA TYR A 73 -3.33 -20.27 -3.81
C TYR A 73 -1.80 -20.41 -3.97
N ARG A 74 -1.05 -20.01 -2.95
CA ARG A 74 0.42 -19.98 -2.98
C ARG A 74 1.07 -21.35 -3.14
N GLY A 75 0.34 -22.42 -2.81
CA GLY A 75 0.75 -23.80 -3.11
C GLY A 75 1.10 -23.97 -4.59
N VAL A 76 0.25 -23.43 -5.47
CA VAL A 76 0.43 -23.47 -6.92
C VAL A 76 1.57 -22.58 -7.37
N THR A 77 1.53 -21.29 -6.99
CA THR A 77 2.43 -20.26 -7.57
C THR A 77 3.82 -20.21 -6.94
N HIS A 78 3.95 -20.42 -5.62
CA HIS A 78 5.21 -20.23 -4.88
C HIS A 78 5.83 -21.52 -4.36
N LYS A 79 5.02 -22.46 -3.86
CA LYS A 79 5.54 -23.72 -3.30
C LYS A 79 5.91 -24.69 -4.41
N HIS A 80 5.04 -24.87 -5.39
CA HIS A 80 5.22 -25.81 -6.49
C HIS A 80 5.69 -25.14 -7.79
N MET A 81 5.90 -23.81 -7.78
CA MET A 81 6.46 -23.03 -8.90
C MET A 81 5.78 -23.36 -10.24
N LEU A 82 4.44 -23.45 -10.22
CA LEU A 82 3.59 -23.78 -11.36
C LEU A 82 3.79 -25.18 -11.98
N ASN A 83 4.53 -26.08 -11.34
CA ASN A 83 4.81 -27.40 -11.90
C ASN A 83 3.51 -28.25 -12.01
N PRO A 84 3.02 -28.58 -13.22
CA PRO A 84 1.77 -29.33 -13.41
C PRO A 84 1.74 -30.69 -12.71
N LYS A 85 2.91 -31.31 -12.49
CA LYS A 85 3.02 -32.62 -11.83
C LYS A 85 2.82 -32.57 -10.32
N LEU A 86 2.89 -31.38 -9.71
CA LEU A 86 2.88 -31.20 -8.26
C LEU A 86 1.63 -30.48 -7.73
N ILE A 87 0.86 -29.84 -8.61
CA ILE A 87 -0.23 -28.93 -8.20
C ILE A 87 -1.62 -29.55 -8.24
N GLY A 88 -1.82 -30.72 -8.84
CA GLY A 88 -3.13 -31.28 -9.21
C GLY A 88 -4.21 -31.13 -8.14
N ASP A 89 -3.99 -31.71 -6.95
CA ASP A 89 -5.00 -31.72 -5.87
C ASP A 89 -5.32 -30.29 -5.36
N GLU A 90 -4.29 -29.45 -5.13
CA GLU A 90 -4.48 -28.08 -4.62
C GLU A 90 -5.11 -27.16 -5.68
N PHE A 91 -4.79 -27.39 -6.95
CA PHE A 91 -5.33 -26.67 -8.10
C PHE A 91 -6.81 -26.98 -8.30
N ASP A 92 -7.18 -28.26 -8.31
CA ASP A 92 -8.56 -28.70 -8.44
C ASP A 92 -9.41 -28.26 -7.23
N ALA A 93 -8.85 -28.36 -6.03
CA ALA A 93 -9.50 -27.86 -4.81
C ALA A 93 -9.76 -26.35 -4.87
N PHE A 94 -8.82 -25.56 -5.41
CA PHE A 94 -9.01 -24.13 -5.62
C PHE A 94 -10.19 -23.86 -6.55
N PHE A 95 -10.24 -24.47 -7.74
CA PHE A 95 -11.33 -24.23 -8.70
C PHE A 95 -12.69 -24.72 -8.19
N LYS A 96 -12.71 -25.86 -7.48
CA LYS A 96 -13.93 -26.34 -6.82
C LYS A 96 -14.43 -25.33 -5.78
N SER A 97 -13.51 -24.76 -4.97
CA SER A 97 -13.90 -23.83 -3.91
C SER A 97 -14.55 -22.55 -4.44
N ILE A 98 -14.07 -22.01 -5.58
CA ILE A 98 -14.54 -20.73 -6.13
C ILE A 98 -15.77 -20.86 -7.04
N ALA A 99 -16.24 -22.09 -7.32
CA ALA A 99 -17.38 -22.35 -8.20
C ALA A 99 -18.63 -21.51 -7.86
N PRO A 100 -19.01 -21.29 -6.59
CA PRO A 100 -20.19 -20.48 -6.26
C PRO A 100 -20.11 -19.03 -6.76
N LEU A 101 -18.92 -18.43 -6.81
CA LEU A 101 -18.74 -17.09 -7.37
C LEU A 101 -18.86 -17.09 -8.90
N LYS A 102 -18.35 -18.14 -9.56
CA LYS A 102 -18.47 -18.28 -11.02
C LYS A 102 -19.93 -18.48 -11.42
N GLU A 103 -20.65 -19.38 -10.76
CA GLU A 103 -22.05 -19.67 -11.03
C GLU A 103 -22.94 -18.44 -10.86
N ALA A 104 -22.67 -17.64 -9.82
CA ALA A 104 -23.36 -16.38 -9.59
C ALA A 104 -22.90 -15.22 -10.49
N LYS A 105 -21.94 -15.46 -11.41
CA LYS A 105 -21.33 -14.44 -12.29
C LYS A 105 -20.64 -13.29 -11.53
N LYS A 106 -20.15 -13.56 -10.32
CA LYS A 106 -19.48 -12.61 -9.42
C LYS A 106 -17.96 -12.80 -9.35
N LEU A 107 -17.40 -13.72 -10.13
CA LEU A 107 -15.95 -13.89 -10.25
C LEU A 107 -15.37 -12.88 -11.25
N GLY A 108 -14.52 -11.96 -10.77
CA GLY A 108 -13.84 -10.93 -11.55
C GLY A 108 -12.71 -11.50 -12.39
N ALA A 109 -11.55 -11.70 -11.77
CA ALA A 109 -10.40 -12.41 -12.33
C ALA A 109 -9.64 -13.23 -11.29
N ILE A 110 -8.87 -14.21 -11.74
CA ILE A 110 -7.95 -14.98 -10.91
C ILE A 110 -6.54 -14.44 -11.14
N LEU A 111 -5.96 -13.86 -10.09
CA LEU A 111 -4.62 -13.33 -10.07
C LEU A 111 -3.59 -14.44 -9.82
N ILE A 112 -2.73 -14.67 -10.81
CA ILE A 112 -1.56 -15.55 -10.76
C ILE A 112 -0.35 -14.65 -10.49
N GLN A 113 -0.14 -14.30 -9.23
CA GLN A 113 1.04 -13.55 -8.84
C GLN A 113 2.23 -14.49 -8.69
N MET A 114 3.26 -14.23 -9.50
CA MET A 114 4.51 -14.98 -9.52
C MET A 114 5.38 -14.64 -8.30
N PRO A 115 6.20 -15.61 -7.82
CA PRO A 115 7.26 -15.32 -6.88
C PRO A 115 8.31 -14.37 -7.51
N PRO A 116 9.06 -13.61 -6.69
CA PRO A 116 10.09 -12.67 -7.15
C PRO A 116 11.36 -13.42 -7.54
N VAL A 117 11.28 -14.23 -8.60
CA VAL A 117 12.39 -15.01 -9.13
C VAL A 117 12.53 -14.82 -10.64
N PRO A 118 13.75 -14.97 -11.18
CA PRO A 118 13.98 -14.94 -12.62
C PRO A 118 13.19 -16.03 -13.36
N ARG A 119 12.84 -15.76 -14.62
CA ARG A 119 12.02 -16.67 -15.43
C ARG A 119 12.60 -18.08 -15.59
N GLU A 120 13.92 -18.22 -15.58
CA GLU A 120 14.62 -19.49 -15.71
C GLU A 120 14.33 -20.43 -14.52
N LYS A 121 13.89 -19.88 -13.37
CA LYS A 121 13.48 -20.64 -12.19
C LYS A 121 12.04 -21.17 -12.30
N VAL A 122 11.30 -20.82 -13.35
CA VAL A 122 9.91 -21.26 -13.57
C VAL A 122 9.76 -21.89 -14.97
N PRO A 123 10.40 -23.04 -15.22
CA PRO A 123 10.44 -23.66 -16.54
C PRO A 123 9.06 -24.17 -17.02
N TRP A 124 8.09 -24.28 -16.11
CA TRP A 124 6.76 -24.82 -16.38
C TRP A 124 5.74 -23.77 -16.80
N PHE A 125 6.13 -22.49 -16.92
CA PHE A 125 5.21 -21.37 -17.14
C PHE A 125 4.23 -21.62 -18.29
N ASP A 126 4.73 -21.93 -19.49
CA ASP A 126 3.88 -22.16 -20.66
C ASP A 126 2.92 -23.33 -20.46
N SER A 127 3.43 -24.47 -19.99
CA SER A 127 2.62 -25.66 -19.71
C SER A 127 1.56 -25.44 -18.65
N PHE A 128 1.82 -24.55 -17.68
CA PHE A 128 0.86 -24.17 -16.66
C PHE A 128 -0.23 -23.28 -17.24
N LEU A 129 0.12 -22.29 -18.08
CA LEU A 129 -0.90 -21.46 -18.74
C LEU A 129 -1.83 -22.30 -19.62
N ASP A 130 -1.29 -23.32 -20.30
CA ASP A 130 -2.08 -24.24 -21.13
C ASP A 130 -2.99 -25.17 -20.30
N LEU A 131 -2.68 -25.38 -19.02
CA LEU A 131 -3.48 -26.17 -18.08
C LEU A 131 -4.68 -25.39 -17.51
N LEU A 132 -4.69 -24.06 -17.61
CA LEU A 132 -5.72 -23.23 -16.98
C LEU A 132 -7.12 -23.57 -17.52
N PRO A 133 -8.11 -23.83 -16.63
CA PRO A 133 -9.48 -24.05 -17.04
C PRO A 133 -10.05 -22.90 -17.87
N LYS A 134 -10.84 -23.21 -18.89
CA LYS A 134 -11.50 -22.20 -19.72
C LYS A 134 -12.68 -21.53 -18.99
N GLY A 135 -13.08 -20.35 -19.48
CA GLY A 135 -14.23 -19.61 -18.96
C GLY A 135 -13.95 -18.87 -17.65
N TYR A 136 -12.68 -18.52 -17.42
CA TYR A 136 -12.22 -17.65 -16.34
C TYR A 136 -11.40 -16.51 -16.95
N ARG A 137 -11.36 -15.37 -16.26
CA ARG A 137 -10.37 -14.32 -16.54
C ARG A 137 -9.15 -14.57 -15.68
N TYR A 138 -7.97 -14.58 -16.29
CA TYR A 138 -6.70 -14.74 -15.58
C TYR A 138 -5.86 -13.49 -15.75
N ALA A 139 -5.17 -13.10 -14.69
CA ALA A 139 -4.18 -12.02 -14.72
C ALA A 139 -2.85 -12.52 -14.14
N VAL A 140 -1.73 -12.34 -14.84
CA VAL A 140 -0.40 -12.75 -14.38
C VAL A 140 0.37 -11.53 -13.92
N GLU A 141 0.87 -11.59 -12.68
CA GLU A 141 1.65 -10.52 -12.08
C GLU A 141 3.08 -10.99 -11.86
N PHE A 142 4.01 -10.36 -12.56
CA PHE A 142 5.44 -10.61 -12.43
C PHE A 142 6.06 -9.74 -11.34
N ARG A 143 7.17 -10.22 -10.78
CA ARG A 143 7.91 -9.57 -9.67
C ARG A 143 9.42 -9.49 -9.92
N ASP A 144 9.85 -9.85 -11.13
CA ASP A 144 11.24 -9.86 -11.54
C ASP A 144 11.35 -9.31 -12.98
N PRO A 145 12.30 -8.41 -13.28
CA PRO A 145 12.42 -7.78 -14.61
C PRO A 145 12.64 -8.76 -15.77
N SER A 146 13.19 -9.96 -15.53
CA SER A 146 13.42 -10.96 -16.59
C SER A 146 12.15 -11.45 -17.29
N TRP A 147 10.97 -11.19 -16.69
CA TRP A 147 9.67 -11.48 -17.28
C TRP A 147 9.12 -10.38 -18.19
N LEU A 148 9.68 -9.16 -18.13
CA LEU A 148 9.18 -7.99 -18.86
C LEU A 148 9.70 -7.96 -20.30
N GLU A 149 9.44 -9.04 -21.03
CA GLU A 149 9.92 -9.27 -22.39
C GLU A 149 8.76 -9.44 -23.38
N LYS A 150 9.00 -9.02 -24.63
CA LYS A 150 7.97 -9.03 -25.69
C LYS A 150 7.38 -10.40 -25.96
N ASP A 151 8.20 -11.45 -25.90
CA ASP A 151 7.74 -12.82 -26.12
C ASP A 151 6.79 -13.29 -25.01
N ILE A 152 7.01 -12.85 -23.76
CA ILE A 152 6.13 -13.16 -22.63
C ILE A 152 4.77 -12.49 -22.80
N TYR A 153 4.74 -11.20 -23.16
CA TYR A 153 3.47 -10.51 -23.40
C TYR A 153 2.68 -11.13 -24.54
N LYS A 154 3.36 -11.54 -25.62
CA LYS A 154 2.73 -12.23 -26.75
C LYS A 154 2.11 -13.57 -26.32
N LYS A 155 2.81 -14.35 -25.50
CA LYS A 155 2.28 -15.63 -24.96
C LYS A 155 1.02 -15.43 -24.12
N LEU A 156 0.95 -14.34 -23.35
CA LEU A 156 -0.24 -13.96 -22.58
C LEU A 156 -1.39 -13.54 -23.51
N GLU A 157 -1.09 -12.72 -24.52
CA GLU A 157 -2.03 -12.26 -25.54
C GLU A 157 -2.69 -13.41 -26.31
N GLU A 158 -1.88 -14.35 -26.81
CA GLU A 158 -2.35 -15.54 -27.54
C GLU A 158 -3.31 -16.41 -26.71
N ARG A 159 -3.25 -16.31 -25.38
CA ARG A 159 -4.11 -17.05 -24.43
C ARG A 159 -5.22 -16.20 -23.82
N GLY A 160 -5.30 -14.91 -24.17
CA GLY A 160 -6.26 -13.98 -23.57
C GLY A 160 -6.09 -13.80 -22.07
N ILE A 161 -4.84 -13.89 -21.58
CA ILE A 161 -4.49 -13.72 -20.16
C ILE A 161 -3.99 -12.29 -19.96
N ALA A 162 -4.55 -11.55 -19.00
CA ALA A 162 -4.10 -10.21 -18.73
C ALA A 162 -2.71 -10.21 -18.09
N TYR A 163 -1.84 -9.32 -18.54
CA TYR A 163 -0.70 -8.85 -17.79
C TYR A 163 -1.20 -7.92 -16.69
N THR A 164 -0.80 -8.20 -15.45
CA THR A 164 -1.10 -7.32 -14.32
C THR A 164 -0.15 -6.12 -14.35
N VAL A 165 -0.73 -4.95 -14.57
CA VAL A 165 -0.02 -3.67 -14.45
C VAL A 165 0.21 -3.40 -12.97
N VAL A 166 1.47 -3.20 -12.57
CA VAL A 166 1.85 -2.90 -11.18
C VAL A 166 2.40 -1.49 -11.06
N ASP A 167 2.04 -0.79 -9.98
CA ASP A 167 2.79 0.37 -9.50
C ASP A 167 3.51 -0.01 -8.22
N GLU A 168 4.82 -0.20 -8.31
CA GLU A 168 5.69 -0.61 -7.21
C GLU A 168 7.12 -0.08 -7.41
N PRO A 169 7.99 -0.14 -6.39
CA PRO A 169 9.35 0.40 -6.50
C PRO A 169 10.27 -0.32 -7.50
N LEU A 170 10.04 -1.61 -7.75
CA LEU A 170 10.95 -2.44 -8.55
C LEU A 170 10.64 -2.45 -10.04
N LEU A 171 9.35 -2.53 -10.38
CA LEU A 171 8.92 -2.72 -11.76
C LEU A 171 8.19 -1.47 -12.28
N PRO A 172 8.49 -1.06 -13.52
CA PRO A 172 7.81 0.08 -14.11
C PRO A 172 6.31 -0.19 -14.35
N PRO A 173 5.46 0.83 -14.19
CA PRO A 173 4.02 0.73 -14.46
C PRO A 173 3.67 0.76 -15.95
N LEU A 174 4.03 -0.31 -16.67
CA LEU A 174 3.70 -0.50 -18.09
C LEU A 174 2.23 -0.90 -18.26
N ILE A 175 1.47 -0.14 -19.04
CA ILE A 175 0.10 -0.54 -19.42
C ILE A 175 0.17 -1.23 -20.78
N LEU A 176 -0.15 -2.53 -20.81
CA LEU A 176 -0.12 -3.36 -22.02
C LEU A 176 -1.43 -4.13 -22.16
N LYS A 177 -1.94 -4.20 -23.39
CA LYS A 177 -3.11 -5.02 -23.73
C LYS A 177 -2.68 -6.43 -24.11
N THR A 178 -2.95 -7.38 -23.24
CA THR A 178 -2.69 -8.83 -23.45
C THR A 178 -3.98 -9.65 -23.29
N SER A 179 -5.11 -8.98 -23.06
CA SER A 179 -6.43 -9.62 -23.07
C SER A 179 -7.49 -8.57 -23.40
N ASN A 180 -8.76 -8.98 -23.40
CA ASN A 180 -9.89 -8.06 -23.54
C ASN A 180 -10.20 -7.29 -22.24
N PHE A 181 -9.45 -7.48 -21.16
CA PHE A 181 -9.56 -6.70 -19.93
C PHE A 181 -8.19 -6.26 -19.41
N LEU A 182 -8.17 -5.24 -18.55
CA LEU A 182 -6.97 -4.84 -17.80
C LEU A 182 -7.11 -5.22 -16.34
N TYR A 183 -5.99 -5.64 -15.75
CA TYR A 183 -5.85 -5.85 -14.31
C TYR A 183 -4.73 -4.94 -13.79
N ILE A 184 -5.04 -4.07 -12.84
CA ILE A 184 -4.11 -3.05 -12.32
C ILE A 184 -4.00 -3.20 -10.80
N ARG A 185 -2.79 -3.16 -10.27
CA ARG A 185 -2.53 -3.17 -8.83
C ARG A 185 -1.61 -1.99 -8.45
N TRP A 186 -2.12 -1.12 -7.59
CA TRP A 186 -1.33 -0.02 -7.03
C TRP A 186 -0.78 -0.44 -5.67
N HIS A 187 0.50 -0.79 -5.61
CA HIS A 187 1.15 -1.20 -4.36
C HIS A 187 1.62 -0.02 -3.53
N GLY A 188 1.98 1.10 -4.16
CA GLY A 188 2.67 2.20 -3.51
C GLY A 188 4.17 2.20 -3.83
N ARG A 189 4.82 3.31 -3.51
CA ARG A 189 6.25 3.54 -3.78
C ARG A 189 7.07 3.67 -2.49
N GLY A 190 6.61 3.07 -1.39
CA GLY A 190 7.32 3.09 -0.11
C GLY A 190 8.61 2.26 -0.12
N GLU A 191 9.43 2.36 0.92
CA GLU A 191 10.70 1.60 1.04
C GLU A 191 10.58 0.26 1.77
N SER A 192 9.95 0.22 2.95
CA SER A 192 9.67 -1.03 3.69
C SER A 192 8.70 -0.79 4.86
N PRO A 193 7.47 -1.32 4.82
CA PRO A 193 6.85 -2.06 3.71
C PRO A 193 6.47 -1.13 2.54
N TRP A 194 6.64 -1.59 1.29
CA TRP A 194 6.30 -0.81 0.08
C TRP A 194 4.86 -0.33 0.04
N TYR A 195 3.97 -1.10 0.67
CA TYR A 195 2.55 -0.82 0.76
C TYR A 195 2.16 0.30 1.74
N TYR A 196 3.09 0.76 2.58
CA TYR A 196 2.83 1.91 3.44
C TYR A 196 3.08 3.20 2.67
N TYR A 197 2.13 3.53 1.81
CA TYR A 197 2.24 4.65 0.89
C TYR A 197 0.87 5.28 0.68
N HIS A 198 0.78 6.59 0.82
CA HIS A 198 -0.42 7.35 0.50
C HIS A 198 -0.14 8.10 -0.80
N TYR A 199 -0.76 7.66 -1.89
CA TYR A 199 -0.57 8.34 -3.17
C TYR A 199 -1.05 9.78 -3.07
N SER A 200 -0.27 10.70 -3.62
CA SER A 200 -0.70 12.09 -3.74
C SER A 200 -1.76 12.22 -4.84
N ILE A 201 -2.54 13.31 -4.82
CA ILE A 201 -3.52 13.55 -5.88
C ILE A 201 -2.85 13.79 -7.23
N GLU A 202 -1.64 14.35 -7.24
CA GLU A 202 -0.81 14.56 -8.42
C GLU A 202 -0.41 13.21 -9.03
N GLU A 203 0.11 12.28 -8.22
CA GLU A 203 0.48 10.93 -8.69
C GLU A 203 -0.72 10.16 -9.24
N LEU A 204 -1.89 10.26 -8.57
CA LEU A 204 -3.11 9.64 -9.07
C LEU A 204 -3.61 10.32 -10.36
N SER A 205 -3.42 11.63 -10.50
CA SER A 205 -3.79 12.37 -11.71
C SER A 205 -2.92 11.97 -12.91
N GLU A 206 -1.61 11.78 -12.70
CA GLU A 206 -0.71 11.23 -13.71
C GLU A 206 -1.14 9.83 -14.16
N TRP A 207 -1.54 8.98 -13.19
CA TRP A 207 -2.08 7.66 -13.48
C TRP A 207 -3.38 7.68 -14.26
N ALA A 208 -4.33 8.52 -13.84
CA ALA A 208 -5.61 8.68 -14.51
C ALA A 208 -5.42 9.13 -15.95
N LYS A 209 -4.53 10.11 -16.19
CA LYS A 209 -4.14 10.57 -17.52
C LYS A 209 -3.54 9.43 -18.35
N ARG A 210 -2.59 8.68 -17.78
CA ARG A 210 -1.96 7.54 -18.48
C ARG A 210 -2.99 6.49 -18.90
N LEU A 211 -3.95 6.17 -18.04
CA LEU A 211 -5.02 5.22 -18.34
C LEU A 211 -5.95 5.76 -19.43
N GLN A 212 -6.33 7.04 -19.37
CA GLN A 212 -7.14 7.69 -20.42
C GLN A 212 -6.40 7.71 -21.77
N ASP A 213 -5.10 8.04 -21.77
CA ASP A 213 -4.26 8.02 -22.97
C ASP A 213 -4.10 6.61 -23.55
N PHE A 214 -4.16 5.57 -22.72
CA PHE A 214 -4.19 4.19 -23.19
C PHE A 214 -5.54 3.86 -23.84
N LEU A 215 -6.64 4.19 -23.15
CA LEU A 215 -8.01 3.92 -23.62
C LEU A 215 -8.41 4.69 -24.88
N SER A 216 -7.72 5.78 -25.23
CA SER A 216 -7.93 6.50 -26.49
C SER A 216 -7.37 5.75 -27.71
N ARG A 217 -6.47 4.79 -27.48
CA ARG A 217 -5.77 4.01 -28.53
C ARG A 217 -6.18 2.54 -28.53
N GLU A 218 -6.55 2.01 -27.38
CA GLU A 218 -6.84 0.60 -27.17
C GLU A 218 -8.27 0.39 -26.67
N ASN A 219 -8.92 -0.65 -27.17
CA ASN A 219 -10.24 -1.06 -26.69
C ASN A 219 -10.12 -2.25 -25.73
N VAL A 220 -10.73 -2.15 -24.56
CA VAL A 220 -10.90 -3.23 -23.57
C VAL A 220 -12.32 -3.21 -23.05
N ASP A 221 -12.85 -4.35 -22.64
CA ASP A 221 -14.25 -4.47 -22.18
C ASP A 221 -14.39 -4.09 -20.69
N LEU A 222 -13.34 -4.39 -19.90
CA LEU A 222 -13.35 -4.30 -18.44
C LEU A 222 -11.97 -3.86 -17.92
N ILE A 223 -11.97 -3.02 -16.89
CA ILE A 223 -10.78 -2.70 -16.10
C ILE A 223 -11.08 -3.06 -14.64
N LEU A 224 -10.23 -3.91 -14.07
CA LEU A 224 -10.23 -4.26 -12.65
C LEU A 224 -8.98 -3.65 -12.01
N GLY A 225 -9.18 -2.68 -11.11
CA GLY A 225 -8.09 -1.97 -10.43
C GLY A 225 -8.16 -2.13 -8.92
N TYR A 226 -7.04 -2.49 -8.28
CA TYR A 226 -6.99 -2.74 -6.84
C TYR A 226 -5.86 -1.95 -6.17
N PHE A 227 -6.23 -1.09 -5.22
CA PHE A 227 -5.28 -0.44 -4.32
C PHE A 227 -4.88 -1.41 -3.21
N ASN A 228 -3.58 -1.73 -3.13
CA ASN A 228 -2.99 -2.65 -2.15
C ASN A 228 -2.14 -1.93 -1.08
N ASN A 229 -2.08 -0.59 -1.15
CA ASN A 229 -1.48 0.29 -0.14
C ASN A 229 -2.38 0.44 1.11
N HIS A 230 -2.77 -0.68 1.70
CA HIS A 230 -3.83 -0.84 2.69
C HIS A 230 -3.60 -0.18 4.05
N PHE A 231 -2.40 0.29 4.39
CA PHE A 231 -2.15 0.88 5.71
C PHE A 231 -2.97 2.15 5.93
N ARG A 232 -3.44 2.37 7.18
CA ARG A 232 -4.09 3.61 7.63
C ARG A 232 -5.23 4.15 6.75
N GLY A 233 -5.99 3.27 6.11
CA GLY A 233 -7.10 3.67 5.25
C GLY A 233 -6.67 4.35 3.95
N PHE A 234 -5.39 4.28 3.56
CA PHE A 234 -4.91 4.89 2.32
C PHE A 234 -5.51 4.24 1.07
N ALA A 235 -5.61 2.90 1.04
CA ALA A 235 -6.19 2.20 -0.10
C ALA A 235 -7.64 2.62 -0.43
N PRO A 236 -8.62 2.61 0.50
CA PRO A 236 -9.98 3.09 0.18
C PRO A 236 -10.01 4.58 -0.14
N HIS A 237 -9.12 5.39 0.45
CA HIS A 237 -9.03 6.81 0.14
C HIS A 237 -8.56 7.05 -1.30
N ASN A 238 -7.40 6.48 -1.67
CA ASN A 238 -6.83 6.61 -3.01
C ASN A 238 -7.72 5.96 -4.08
N ALA A 239 -8.44 4.88 -3.75
CA ALA A 239 -9.44 4.29 -4.64
C ALA A 239 -10.57 5.28 -4.96
N LEU A 240 -11.14 5.95 -3.95
CA LEU A 240 -12.19 6.97 -4.16
C LEU A 240 -11.67 8.19 -4.93
N GLN A 241 -10.43 8.62 -4.67
CA GLN A 241 -9.77 9.69 -5.42
C GLN A 241 -9.57 9.32 -6.89
N MET A 242 -9.04 8.13 -7.18
CA MET A 242 -8.86 7.63 -8.55
C MET A 242 -10.20 7.51 -9.29
N MET A 243 -11.23 6.96 -8.65
CA MET A 243 -12.58 6.91 -9.22
C MET A 243 -13.11 8.31 -9.54
N THR A 244 -12.79 9.30 -8.71
CA THR A 244 -13.20 10.70 -8.93
C THR A 244 -12.47 11.31 -10.12
N LEU A 245 -11.15 11.09 -10.22
CA LEU A 245 -10.33 11.53 -11.34
C LEU A 245 -10.75 10.90 -12.68
N LEU A 246 -11.22 9.65 -12.64
CA LEU A 246 -11.77 8.96 -13.81
C LEU A 246 -13.23 9.31 -14.12
N GLY A 247 -13.88 10.14 -13.29
CA GLY A 247 -15.27 10.57 -13.51
C GLY A 247 -16.32 9.46 -13.30
N ILE A 248 -15.99 8.40 -12.55
CA ILE A 248 -16.85 7.23 -12.35
C ILE A 248 -17.49 7.15 -10.95
N THR A 249 -17.43 8.23 -10.16
CA THR A 249 -18.05 8.26 -8.83
C THR A 249 -19.52 8.64 -8.83
N ASN A 250 -20.26 8.10 -7.86
CA ASN A 250 -21.61 8.52 -7.49
C ASN A 250 -21.58 9.53 -6.31
N ARG A 251 -22.76 10.04 -5.92
CA ARG A 251 -22.88 11.04 -4.84
C ARG A 251 -22.33 10.53 -3.51
N ARG A 252 -22.68 9.29 -3.13
CA ARG A 252 -22.28 8.66 -1.86
C ARG A 252 -20.76 8.51 -1.75
N GLN A 253 -20.11 8.09 -2.83
CA GLN A 253 -18.66 7.97 -2.90
C GLN A 253 -17.96 9.33 -2.76
N ARG A 254 -18.51 10.39 -3.38
CA ARG A 254 -17.99 11.76 -3.21
C ARG A 254 -18.14 12.28 -1.79
N GLU A 255 -19.29 12.04 -1.15
CA GLU A 255 -19.52 12.41 0.26
C GLU A 255 -18.50 11.72 1.18
N LYS A 256 -18.26 10.41 0.98
CA LYS A 256 -17.26 9.68 1.77
C LYS A 256 -15.84 10.14 1.51
N LEU A 257 -15.49 10.44 0.26
CA LEU A 257 -14.18 11.01 -0.05
C LEU A 257 -13.97 12.35 0.68
N GLN A 258 -14.96 13.23 0.70
CA GLN A 258 -14.88 14.50 1.44
C GLN A 258 -14.70 14.32 2.95
N GLU A 259 -15.33 13.30 3.53
CA GLU A 259 -15.13 12.93 4.94
C GLU A 259 -13.68 12.48 5.20
N MET A 260 -13.16 11.59 4.36
CA MET A 260 -11.78 11.10 4.45
C MET A 260 -10.75 12.20 4.21
N ASP A 261 -10.98 13.10 3.24
CA ASP A 261 -10.15 14.27 3.00
C ASP A 261 -10.05 15.15 4.24
N LYS A 262 -11.16 15.38 4.95
CA LYS A 262 -11.16 16.13 6.22
C LYS A 262 -10.34 15.39 7.29
N TYR A 263 -10.48 14.08 7.39
CA TYR A 263 -9.67 13.26 8.30
C TYR A 263 -8.18 13.46 8.01
N PHE A 264 -7.73 13.22 6.78
CA PHE A 264 -6.31 13.31 6.42
C PHE A 264 -5.74 14.72 6.50
N LYS A 265 -6.54 15.76 6.21
CA LYS A 265 -6.15 17.17 6.42
C LYS A 265 -5.99 17.51 7.91
N SER A 266 -6.81 16.91 8.78
CA SER A 266 -6.73 17.11 10.24
C SER A 266 -5.68 16.24 10.93
N LEU A 267 -5.17 15.21 10.24
CA LEU A 267 -4.27 14.21 10.82
C LEU A 267 -2.99 14.82 11.40
N PRO A 268 -2.29 15.77 10.72
CA PRO A 268 -1.13 16.44 11.31
C PRO A 268 -1.46 17.11 12.66
N GLN A 269 -2.61 17.79 12.75
CA GLN A 269 -3.05 18.45 14.00
C GLN A 269 -3.40 17.46 15.10
N LYS A 270 -4.06 16.33 14.79
CA LYS A 270 -4.35 15.27 15.76
C LYS A 270 -3.07 14.61 16.27
N VAL A 271 -2.15 14.30 15.36
CA VAL A 271 -0.82 13.75 15.68
C VAL A 271 -0.06 14.71 16.60
N LEU A 272 -0.08 16.01 16.29
CA LEU A 272 0.50 17.04 17.15
C LEU A 272 -0.15 17.09 18.53
N LYS A 273 -1.47 17.01 18.61
CA LYS A 273 -2.20 16.96 19.87
C LYS A 273 -1.76 15.75 20.72
N SER A 274 -1.67 14.57 20.13
CA SER A 274 -1.18 13.36 20.82
C SER A 274 0.26 13.53 21.31
N LEU A 275 1.15 14.10 20.48
CA LEU A 275 2.52 14.40 20.91
C LEU A 275 2.53 15.38 22.09
N ARG A 276 1.73 16.46 22.05
CA ARG A 276 1.60 17.41 23.16
C ARG A 276 1.13 16.72 24.44
N GLU A 277 0.16 15.81 24.37
CA GLU A 277 -0.33 15.06 25.53
C GLU A 277 0.74 14.14 26.13
N ILE A 278 1.56 13.49 25.30
CA ILE A 278 2.68 12.65 25.74
C ILE A 278 3.75 13.51 26.44
N VAL A 279 4.15 14.62 25.80
CA VAL A 279 5.15 15.54 26.35
C VAL A 279 4.66 16.19 27.65
N ALA A 280 3.39 16.60 27.74
CA ALA A 280 2.79 17.18 28.95
C ALA A 280 2.78 16.21 30.15
N LYS A 281 2.77 14.89 29.89
CA LYS A 281 2.93 13.85 30.94
C LYS A 281 4.40 13.65 31.33
N GLY A 282 5.34 14.32 30.68
CA GLY A 282 6.78 14.15 30.86
C GLY A 282 7.31 12.83 30.27
N ASP A 283 6.56 12.18 29.36
CA ASP A 283 6.99 10.91 28.77
C ASP A 283 7.95 11.15 27.59
N LEU A 284 9.24 11.29 27.91
CA LEU A 284 10.30 11.53 26.93
C LEU A 284 10.42 10.37 25.93
N GLU A 285 10.47 9.13 26.41
CA GLU A 285 10.62 7.97 25.54
C GLU A 285 9.40 7.80 24.63
N GLY A 286 8.19 7.95 25.17
CA GLY A 286 6.96 7.93 24.38
C GLY A 286 6.95 9.00 23.29
N ALA A 287 7.41 10.22 23.58
CA ALA A 287 7.47 11.30 22.59
C ALA A 287 8.49 10.99 21.48
N LEU A 288 9.64 10.40 21.83
CA LEU A 288 10.66 9.99 20.86
C LEU A 288 10.23 8.79 20.02
N VAL A 289 9.54 7.81 20.61
CA VAL A 289 8.90 6.70 19.89
C VAL A 289 7.86 7.24 18.92
N PHE A 290 7.07 8.23 19.34
CA PHE A 290 6.06 8.85 18.48
C PHE A 290 6.68 9.56 17.26
N LEU A 291 7.75 10.33 17.46
CA LEU A 291 8.42 11.09 16.39
C LEU A 291 9.29 10.23 15.46
N ALA A 292 9.90 9.15 15.97
CA ALA A 292 10.82 8.32 15.19
C ALA A 292 10.18 7.01 14.68
N GLY A 293 9.22 6.47 15.42
CA GLY A 293 8.71 5.10 15.33
C GLY A 293 9.56 4.10 16.12
N GLU A 294 8.94 3.03 16.62
CA GLU A 294 9.57 2.01 17.48
C GLU A 294 10.90 1.48 16.95
N LYS A 295 10.96 1.10 15.67
CA LYS A 295 12.18 0.55 15.07
C LYS A 295 13.37 1.54 15.11
N ARG A 296 13.12 2.84 14.91
CA ARG A 296 14.19 3.85 14.98
C ARG A 296 14.58 4.13 16.42
N PHE A 297 13.61 4.12 17.32
CA PHE A 297 13.84 4.25 18.75
C PHE A 297 14.72 3.11 19.28
N GLU A 298 14.39 1.85 18.98
CA GLU A 298 15.22 0.71 19.40
C GLU A 298 16.63 0.76 18.80
N ARG A 299 16.75 1.07 17.50
CA ARG A 299 18.07 1.25 16.86
C ARG A 299 18.87 2.43 17.39
N SER A 300 18.24 3.39 18.06
CA SER A 300 18.96 4.48 18.73
C SER A 300 19.72 3.96 19.96
N LYS A 301 19.17 2.96 20.66
CA LYS A 301 19.80 2.34 21.84
C LYS A 301 21.09 1.58 21.49
N GLU A 302 21.22 1.10 20.25
CA GLU A 302 22.44 0.48 19.72
C GLU A 302 23.61 1.46 19.55
N ILE A 303 23.35 2.78 19.56
CA ILE A 303 24.39 3.79 19.47
C ILE A 303 25.02 3.96 20.85
N SER A 304 26.32 3.66 20.97
CA SER A 304 27.06 3.89 22.22
C SER A 304 27.02 5.36 22.63
N ASP A 305 26.88 5.59 23.93
CA ASP A 305 26.91 6.92 24.56
C ASP A 305 28.21 7.69 24.29
N GLU A 306 29.32 6.99 24.11
CA GLU A 306 30.64 7.57 23.82
C GLU A 306 30.70 8.20 22.43
N ASN A 307 29.82 7.75 21.52
CA ASN A 307 29.70 8.30 20.17
C ASN A 307 28.76 9.51 20.12
N VAL A 308 28.41 10.10 21.26
CA VAL A 308 27.52 11.26 21.33
C VAL A 308 28.22 12.34 22.13
N SER A 309 28.56 13.44 21.46
CA SER A 309 29.05 14.65 22.11
C SER A 309 28.13 15.82 21.77
N PHE A 310 27.89 16.70 22.74
CA PHE A 310 27.09 17.90 22.51
C PHE A 310 27.58 19.03 23.42
N LYS A 311 27.34 20.27 22.97
CA LYS A 311 27.55 21.49 23.74
C LYS A 311 26.39 22.44 23.52
N PHE A 312 26.16 23.29 24.51
CA PHE A 312 25.21 24.39 24.43
C PHE A 312 25.93 25.63 23.91
N GLU A 313 25.37 26.25 22.87
CA GLU A 313 25.81 27.53 22.32
C GLU A 313 24.63 28.50 22.36
N GLY A 314 24.51 29.25 23.47
CA GLY A 314 23.32 30.05 23.74
C GLY A 314 22.08 29.17 23.86
N GLU A 315 21.08 29.38 22.99
CA GLU A 315 19.86 28.58 22.90
C GLU A 315 19.96 27.42 21.89
N SER A 316 21.16 27.18 21.35
CA SER A 316 21.40 26.08 20.41
C SER A 316 22.12 24.91 21.05
N ILE A 317 21.87 23.70 20.52
CA ILE A 317 22.62 22.49 20.82
C ILE A 317 23.41 22.12 19.57
N VAL A 318 24.74 22.14 19.68
CA VAL A 318 25.64 21.65 18.63
C VAL A 318 26.17 20.30 19.08
N ALA A 319 25.95 19.27 18.28
CA ALA A 319 26.26 17.90 18.63
C ALA A 319 26.88 17.11 17.48
N THR A 320 27.62 16.07 17.86
CA THR A 320 28.10 15.03 16.96
C THR A 320 27.54 13.70 17.45
N VAL A 321 26.86 12.97 16.55
CA VAL A 321 26.36 11.63 16.82
C VAL A 321 27.01 10.67 15.81
N LYS A 322 27.90 9.81 16.30
CA LYS A 322 28.87 9.05 15.49
C LYS A 322 29.75 10.01 14.67
N ASN A 323 29.55 10.04 13.37
CA ASN A 323 30.32 10.87 12.42
C ASN A 323 29.43 11.97 11.79
N TYR A 324 28.23 12.15 12.31
CA TYR A 324 27.22 13.07 11.76
C TYR A 324 27.05 14.28 12.67
N ARG A 325 26.93 15.46 12.08
CA ARG A 325 26.66 16.71 12.78
C ARG A 325 25.15 16.86 13.00
N VAL A 326 24.78 17.31 14.19
CA VAL A 326 23.42 17.74 14.53
C VAL A 326 23.50 19.14 15.12
N GLU A 327 22.62 20.03 14.67
CA GLU A 327 22.46 21.36 15.25
C GLU A 327 20.98 21.64 15.51
N ILE A 328 20.62 21.87 16.77
CA ILE A 328 19.26 22.23 17.18
C ILE A 328 19.29 23.68 17.62
N ASP A 329 18.83 24.58 16.76
CA ASP A 329 18.66 26.00 17.06
C ASP A 329 17.22 26.23 17.52
N VAL A 330 17.03 26.27 18.85
CA VAL A 330 15.70 26.40 19.45
C VAL A 330 15.08 27.76 19.17
N LYS A 331 15.91 28.82 19.11
CA LYS A 331 15.46 30.20 18.90
C LYS A 331 14.85 30.38 17.52
N ASN A 332 15.50 29.82 16.50
CA ASN A 332 15.04 29.89 15.11
C ASN A 332 14.22 28.66 14.69
N ARG A 333 13.91 27.75 15.63
CA ARG A 333 13.18 26.50 15.40
C ARG A 333 13.75 25.70 14.23
N ARG A 334 15.06 25.49 14.24
CA ARG A 334 15.76 24.78 13.17
C ARG A 334 16.46 23.55 13.71
N ILE A 335 16.30 22.41 13.05
CA ILE A 335 17.12 21.21 13.26
C ILE A 335 17.86 20.93 11.96
N PHE A 336 19.18 21.03 12.00
CA PHE A 336 20.06 20.58 10.93
C PHE A 336 20.67 19.23 11.28
N HIS A 337 20.71 18.30 10.33
CA HIS A 337 21.43 17.05 10.50
C HIS A 337 21.83 16.37 9.18
N ASP A 338 23.09 15.96 9.06
CA ASP A 338 23.68 15.49 7.79
C ASP A 338 23.65 13.96 7.57
N CYS A 339 22.81 13.19 8.30
CA CYS A 339 22.74 11.74 8.10
C CYS A 339 21.71 11.30 7.02
N GLU A 340 21.98 10.18 6.35
CA GLU A 340 21.10 9.64 5.30
C GLU A 340 19.68 9.29 5.77
N ASP A 341 19.51 8.82 7.02
CA ASP A 341 18.16 8.55 7.57
C ASP A 341 17.40 9.88 7.81
N TRP A 342 18.10 10.96 8.16
CA TRP A 342 17.52 12.28 8.32
C TRP A 342 17.10 12.90 7.00
N LYS A 343 17.97 12.85 5.98
CA LYS A 343 17.66 13.30 4.61
C LYS A 343 16.30 12.83 4.11
N LYS A 344 15.96 11.56 4.41
CA LYS A 344 14.69 10.93 4.02
C LYS A 344 13.52 11.28 4.94
N SER A 345 13.78 11.57 6.22
CA SER A 345 12.74 11.74 7.24
C SER A 345 12.39 13.19 7.55
N ALA A 346 13.27 14.13 7.22
CA ALA A 346 13.14 15.57 7.46
C ALA A 346 11.87 16.16 6.83
N GLU A 347 11.57 15.83 5.57
CA GLU A 347 10.36 16.31 4.87
C GLU A 347 9.07 15.88 5.60
N SER A 348 9.09 14.68 6.19
CA SER A 348 7.98 14.15 6.97
C SER A 348 8.00 14.57 8.44
N LYS A 349 8.95 15.44 8.85
CA LYS A 349 9.20 15.89 10.22
C LYS A 349 9.33 14.75 11.23
N ARG A 350 9.97 13.65 10.80
CA ARG A 350 10.23 12.47 11.63
C ARG A 350 11.67 12.44 12.09
N PHE A 351 11.88 11.90 13.28
CA PHE A 351 13.22 11.80 13.86
C PHE A 351 13.95 10.58 13.31
N CYS A 352 15.22 10.75 12.97
CA CYS A 352 16.12 9.63 12.71
C CYS A 352 16.62 9.03 14.04
N LYS A 353 17.25 7.85 13.99
CA LYS A 353 17.80 7.21 15.20
C LYS A 353 18.89 8.03 15.91
N HIS A 354 19.65 8.86 15.19
CA HIS A 354 20.71 9.68 15.77
C HIS A 354 20.14 10.85 16.58
N LEU A 355 19.08 11.49 16.06
CA LEU A 355 18.39 12.56 16.77
C LEU A 355 17.71 12.00 18.03
N VAL A 356 17.05 10.84 17.94
CA VAL A 356 16.52 10.16 19.14
C VAL A 356 17.63 9.94 20.18
N LYS A 357 18.78 9.40 19.75
CA LYS A 357 19.91 9.16 20.66
C LYS A 357 20.41 10.45 21.32
N LEU A 358 20.49 11.55 20.57
CA LEU A 358 20.86 12.85 21.11
C LEU A 358 19.87 13.33 22.16
N PHE A 359 18.56 13.28 21.90
CA PHE A 359 17.53 13.67 22.87
C PHE A 359 17.51 12.78 24.13
N LEU A 360 17.90 11.51 24.02
CA LEU A 360 18.12 10.64 25.19
C LEU A 360 19.38 11.00 25.99
N LYS A 361 20.36 11.69 25.39
CA LYS A 361 21.61 12.11 26.04
C LYS A 361 21.59 13.53 26.59
N VAL A 362 20.86 14.44 25.95
CA VAL A 362 20.63 15.80 26.44
C VAL A 362 19.83 15.71 27.76
N PRO A 363 20.09 16.59 28.75
CA PRO A 363 19.34 16.61 30.00
C PRO A 363 17.83 16.55 29.76
N ARG A 364 17.15 15.65 30.49
CA ARG A 364 15.75 15.28 30.23
C ARG A 364 14.80 16.46 30.21
N ASP A 365 15.00 17.43 31.11
CA ASP A 365 14.23 18.67 31.21
C ASP A 365 14.39 19.54 29.96
N ILE A 366 15.60 19.67 29.43
CA ILE A 366 15.89 20.38 28.18
C ILE A 366 15.27 19.65 26.99
N SER A 367 15.45 18.33 26.91
CA SER A 367 14.85 17.51 25.85
C SER A 367 13.33 17.63 25.83
N LEU A 368 12.66 17.53 26.98
CA LEU A 368 11.21 17.69 27.07
C LEU A 368 10.76 19.09 26.69
N LYS A 369 11.49 20.14 27.08
CA LYS A 369 11.16 21.53 26.71
C LYS A 369 11.25 21.76 25.20
N ILE A 370 12.28 21.22 24.55
CA ILE A 370 12.42 21.30 23.08
C ILE A 370 11.31 20.50 22.40
N LEU A 371 11.02 19.29 22.87
CA LEU A 371 9.93 18.48 22.33
C LEU A 371 8.56 19.12 22.54
N GLU A 372 8.38 19.88 23.62
CA GLU A 372 7.17 20.66 23.88
C GLU A 372 7.00 21.78 22.85
N ASP A 373 8.07 22.54 22.56
CA ASP A 373 8.02 23.57 21.51
C ASP A 373 7.82 22.96 20.12
N ILE A 374 8.46 21.82 19.81
CA ILE A 374 8.22 21.08 18.56
C ILE A 374 6.77 20.60 18.48
N ALA A 375 6.22 20.02 19.55
CA ALA A 375 4.82 19.57 19.57
C ALA A 375 3.84 20.75 19.46
N GLY A 376 4.21 21.89 20.03
CA GLY A 376 3.50 23.16 19.96
C GLY A 376 3.50 23.76 18.56
N ASN A 377 4.62 23.67 17.86
CA ASN A 377 4.91 24.54 16.72
C ASN A 377 5.60 23.80 15.57
N ILE A 378 5.32 22.50 15.38
CA ILE A 378 6.05 21.67 14.39
C ILE A 378 6.06 22.27 12.99
N ASP A 379 5.01 23.05 12.65
CA ASP A 379 4.87 23.73 11.37
C ASP A 379 5.83 24.90 11.17
N ASP A 380 6.24 25.51 12.28
CA ASP A 380 7.25 26.56 12.32
C ASP A 380 8.68 26.00 12.44
N TRP A 381 8.84 24.70 12.69
CA TRP A 381 10.14 24.05 12.75
C TRP A 381 10.66 23.66 11.37
N SER A 382 11.87 24.13 11.04
CA SER A 382 12.63 23.77 9.85
C SER A 382 13.49 22.53 10.11
N PHE A 383 13.31 21.47 9.31
CA PHE A 383 14.09 20.23 9.36
C PHE A 383 15.01 20.19 8.13
N GLU A 384 16.28 20.54 8.33
CA GLU A 384 17.26 20.82 7.27
C GLU A 384 18.31 19.71 7.21
N TYR A 385 18.75 19.35 5.99
CA TYR A 385 19.79 18.35 5.74
C TYR A 385 21.11 18.98 5.34
#